data_AF-A0A1T4PWW0-F1
#
_entry.id   AF-A0A1T4PWW0-F1
#
_cell.length_a   1.000
_cell.length_b   1.000
_cell.length_c   1.000
_cell.angle_alpha   90.00
_cell.angle_beta   90.00
_cell.angle_gamma   90.00
#
_symmetry.space_group_name_H-M   'P 1'
#
loop_
_entity.id
_entity.type
_entity.pdbx_description
1 polymer ?
#
loop_
_entity_poly.entity_id
_entity_poly.type
_entity_poly.pdbx_seq_one_letter_code
_entity_poly.pdbx_strand_id
1 'polypeptide(L)'
;MEKQLNQFCELLKNEEKSENTIQKYRRDIQKYLDYLTANNMDISKESVIGFKKNLLLSYSVTSSNSMIVAVNNYLKFIGRAEYCVKIYKHQEQIYRKEERSLELNDYKLLLKEARLLHDERTKNVVCTFAETGIRVSELKSITVDSLNKRQVVINNKGKIRTIILTENLTKRLKKYCENRNIKSGAVFITKSGKPIDRFYIWRLMKNLALKAKVLQSKVFPHNFRHLFAKQYYKKQRDIARLADFLGHSSIETTRIYISTSNLNECRLQLEKLFSIN
;
A
#
# COMPACT_ATOMS: atom_id res chain seq x y z
N MET A 1 -7.49 -24.33 -23.10
CA MET A 1 -6.79 -23.26 -22.35
C MET A 1 -7.42 -22.98 -20.99
N GLU A 2 -8.75 -22.84 -20.88
CA GLU A 2 -9.42 -22.56 -19.59
C GLU A 2 -9.19 -23.64 -18.51
N LYS A 3 -9.20 -24.93 -18.88
CA LYS A 3 -8.88 -26.05 -17.98
C LYS A 3 -7.47 -25.93 -17.37
N GLN A 4 -6.48 -25.54 -18.16
CA GLN A 4 -5.09 -25.35 -17.70
C GLN A 4 -4.97 -24.13 -16.77
N LEU A 5 -5.70 -23.05 -17.05
CA LEU A 5 -5.73 -21.87 -16.18
C LEU A 5 -6.32 -22.19 -14.80
N ASN A 6 -7.38 -23.00 -14.74
CA ASN A 6 -7.96 -23.44 -13.47
C ASN A 6 -7.00 -24.35 -12.70
N GLN A 7 -6.33 -25.30 -13.37
CA GLN A 7 -5.30 -26.13 -12.74
C GLN A 7 -4.11 -25.30 -12.21
N PHE A 8 -3.71 -24.25 -12.93
CA PHE A 8 -2.68 -23.32 -12.46
C PHE A 8 -3.14 -22.55 -11.20
N CYS A 9 -4.41 -22.15 -11.12
CA CYS A 9 -4.95 -21.51 -9.93
C CYS A 9 -4.94 -22.43 -8.71
N GLU A 10 -5.26 -23.73 -8.89
CA GLU A 10 -5.16 -24.72 -7.81
C GLU A 10 -3.71 -24.96 -7.39
N LEU A 11 -2.75 -25.00 -8.33
CA LEU A 11 -1.33 -25.07 -7.97
C LEU A 11 -0.91 -23.87 -7.09
N LEU A 12 -1.27 -22.65 -7.48
CA LEU A 12 -0.94 -21.46 -6.68
C LEU A 12 -1.58 -21.48 -5.29
N LYS A 13 -2.76 -22.11 -5.16
CA LYS A 13 -3.42 -22.31 -3.88
C LYS A 13 -2.66 -23.30 -3.00
N ASN A 14 -2.16 -24.40 -3.59
CA ASN A 14 -1.30 -25.38 -2.91
C ASN A 14 0.06 -24.77 -2.51
N GLU A 15 0.57 -23.82 -3.27
CA GLU A 15 1.75 -23.00 -2.91
C GLU A 15 1.45 -21.88 -1.89
N GLU A 16 0.28 -21.90 -1.25
CA GLU A 16 -0.15 -20.95 -0.23
C GLU A 16 -0.16 -19.48 -0.69
N LYS A 17 -0.34 -19.23 -2.00
CA LYS A 17 -0.51 -17.86 -2.50
C LYS A 17 -1.86 -17.32 -2.01
N SER A 18 -1.91 -16.02 -1.71
CA SER A 18 -3.21 -15.41 -1.35
C SER A 18 -4.17 -15.40 -2.52
N GLU A 19 -5.45 -15.49 -2.21
CA GLU A 19 -6.57 -15.29 -3.14
C GLU A 19 -6.39 -14.07 -4.05
N ASN A 20 -5.98 -12.91 -3.51
CA ASN A 20 -5.72 -11.70 -4.30
C ASN A 20 -4.61 -11.89 -5.36
N THR A 21 -3.58 -12.68 -5.05
CA THR A 21 -2.49 -13.00 -5.98
C THR A 21 -2.99 -13.95 -7.05
N ILE A 22 -3.75 -14.98 -6.68
CA ILE A 22 -4.34 -15.96 -7.59
C ILE A 22 -5.26 -15.24 -8.58
N GLN A 23 -6.21 -14.43 -8.09
CA GLN A 23 -7.12 -13.65 -8.94
C GLN A 23 -6.37 -12.65 -9.84
N LYS A 24 -5.32 -12.01 -9.33
CA LYS A 24 -4.48 -11.13 -10.16
C LYS A 24 -3.81 -11.92 -11.29
N TYR A 25 -3.15 -13.03 -10.96
CA TYR A 25 -2.46 -13.86 -11.96
C TYR A 25 -3.45 -14.39 -12.99
N ARG A 26 -4.61 -14.90 -12.56
CA ARG A 26 -5.67 -15.35 -13.45
C ARG A 26 -6.08 -14.27 -14.45
N ARG A 27 -6.34 -13.04 -14.00
CA ARG A 27 -6.71 -11.93 -14.89
C ARG A 27 -5.57 -11.54 -15.84
N ASP A 28 -4.34 -11.51 -15.36
CA ASP A 28 -3.19 -11.10 -16.17
C ASP A 28 -2.87 -12.16 -17.25
N ILE A 29 -3.01 -13.44 -16.91
CA ILE A 29 -2.86 -14.55 -17.85
C ILE A 29 -4.03 -14.58 -18.84
N GLN A 30 -5.26 -14.36 -18.37
CA GLN A 30 -6.42 -14.28 -19.27
C GLN A 30 -6.21 -13.20 -20.33
N LYS A 31 -5.71 -12.01 -19.96
CA LYS A 31 -5.36 -10.96 -20.93
C LYS A 31 -4.35 -11.41 -22.00
N TYR A 32 -3.39 -12.26 -21.63
CA TYR A 32 -2.46 -12.82 -22.60
C TYR A 32 -3.15 -13.82 -23.53
N LEU A 33 -4.02 -14.70 -22.99
CA LEU A 33 -4.79 -15.64 -23.80
C LEU A 33 -5.76 -14.92 -24.75
N ASP A 34 -6.38 -13.84 -24.29
CA ASP A 34 -7.26 -12.99 -25.11
C ASP A 34 -6.45 -12.29 -26.22
N TYR A 35 -5.23 -11.83 -25.91
CA TYR A 35 -4.31 -11.26 -26.90
C TYR A 35 -3.92 -12.28 -27.97
N LEU A 36 -3.62 -13.52 -27.60
CA LEU A 36 -3.34 -14.59 -28.56
C LEU A 36 -4.53 -14.85 -29.48
N THR A 37 -5.72 -14.97 -28.90
CA THR A 37 -6.97 -15.22 -29.64
C THR A 37 -7.27 -14.08 -30.62
N ALA A 38 -7.15 -12.83 -30.19
CA ALA A 38 -7.42 -11.66 -31.01
C ALA A 38 -6.46 -11.50 -32.20
N ASN A 39 -5.23 -12.01 -32.09
CA ASN A 39 -4.22 -11.94 -33.15
C ASN A 39 -4.06 -13.28 -33.91
N ASN A 40 -4.90 -14.28 -33.61
CA ASN A 40 -4.82 -15.63 -34.14
C ASN A 40 -3.40 -16.23 -34.04
N MET A 41 -2.77 -16.08 -32.86
CA MET A 41 -1.41 -16.53 -32.58
C MET A 41 -1.39 -17.69 -31.61
N ASP A 42 -0.44 -18.60 -31.79
CA ASP A 42 -0.11 -19.63 -30.81
C ASP A 42 0.85 -19.11 -29.72
N ILE A 43 0.99 -19.90 -28.66
CA ILE A 43 2.00 -19.65 -27.62
C ILE A 43 3.38 -19.89 -28.24
N SER A 44 4.15 -18.81 -28.38
CA SER A 44 5.52 -18.84 -28.89
C SER A 44 6.36 -17.73 -28.23
N LYS A 45 7.67 -17.72 -28.45
CA LYS A 45 8.55 -16.65 -27.96
C LYS A 45 8.11 -15.29 -28.52
N GLU A 46 7.75 -15.27 -29.80
CA GLU A 46 7.35 -14.10 -30.56
C GLU A 46 6.03 -13.53 -30.02
N SER A 47 5.05 -14.38 -29.71
CA SER A 47 3.76 -13.93 -29.18
C SER A 47 3.88 -13.34 -27.77
N VAL A 48 4.76 -13.89 -26.92
CA VAL A 48 5.04 -13.30 -25.59
C VAL A 48 5.79 -11.97 -25.71
N ILE A 49 6.74 -11.84 -26.65
CA ILE A 49 7.43 -10.57 -26.94
C ILE A 49 6.44 -9.53 -27.49
N GLY A 50 5.55 -9.93 -28.39
CA GLY A 50 4.48 -9.10 -28.95
C GLY A 50 3.55 -8.58 -27.85
N PHE A 51 3.08 -9.48 -26.98
CA PHE A 51 2.27 -9.12 -25.81
C PHE A 51 3.00 -8.13 -24.90
N LYS A 52 4.28 -8.38 -24.60
CA LYS A 52 5.11 -7.49 -23.78
C LYS A 52 5.18 -6.07 -24.35
N LYS A 53 5.32 -5.93 -25.68
CA LYS A 53 5.31 -4.62 -26.36
C LYS A 53 3.92 -3.98 -26.30
N ASN A 54 2.87 -4.75 -26.54
CA ASN A 54 1.48 -4.27 -26.48
C ASN A 54 1.14 -3.71 -25.08
N LEU A 55 1.60 -4.35 -24.01
CA LEU A 55 1.38 -3.88 -22.64
C LEU A 55 1.92 -2.47 -22.39
N LEU A 56 3.03 -2.06 -23.03
CA LEU A 56 3.58 -0.71 -22.84
C LEU A 56 2.69 0.40 -23.43
N LEU A 57 1.78 0.07 -24.34
CA LEU A 57 0.86 1.04 -24.92
C LEU A 57 -0.24 1.47 -23.94
N SER A 58 -0.56 0.62 -22.95
CA SER A 58 -1.70 0.83 -22.06
C SER A 58 -1.35 0.77 -20.56
N TYR A 59 -0.15 0.29 -20.21
CA TYR A 59 0.25 0.08 -18.82
C TYR A 59 1.63 0.69 -18.53
N SER A 60 1.82 1.08 -17.27
CA SER A 60 3.15 1.47 -16.78
C SER A 60 4.10 0.28 -16.79
N VAL A 61 5.41 0.55 -16.90
CA VAL A 61 6.46 -0.48 -16.91
C VAL A 61 6.35 -1.44 -15.72
N THR A 62 6.06 -0.94 -14.52
CA THR A 62 5.87 -1.76 -13.32
C THR A 62 4.67 -2.70 -13.44
N SER A 63 3.54 -2.21 -13.96
CA SER A 63 2.35 -3.01 -14.18
C SER A 63 2.61 -4.07 -15.26
N SER A 64 3.23 -3.69 -16.37
CA SER A 64 3.61 -4.60 -17.45
C SER A 64 4.54 -5.70 -16.94
N ASN A 65 5.57 -5.35 -16.17
CA ASN A 65 6.47 -6.33 -15.54
C ASN A 65 5.71 -7.31 -14.63
N SER A 66 4.75 -6.81 -13.83
CA SER A 66 3.94 -7.66 -12.97
C SER A 66 3.06 -8.65 -13.75
N MET A 67 2.54 -8.25 -14.90
CA MET A 67 1.79 -9.12 -15.81
C MET A 67 2.69 -10.14 -16.49
N ILE A 68 3.87 -9.72 -16.97
CA ILE A 68 4.87 -10.62 -17.56
C ILE A 68 5.34 -11.69 -16.56
N VAL A 69 5.47 -11.35 -15.28
CA VAL A 69 5.79 -12.35 -14.25
C VAL A 69 4.67 -13.39 -14.11
N ALA A 70 3.40 -12.98 -14.13
CA ALA A 70 2.27 -13.91 -14.09
C ALA A 70 2.26 -14.84 -15.31
N VAL A 71 2.47 -14.28 -16.52
CA VAL A 71 2.56 -15.04 -17.77
C VAL A 71 3.74 -16.01 -17.76
N ASN A 72 4.93 -15.57 -17.36
CA ASN A 72 6.10 -16.45 -17.27
C ASN A 72 5.88 -17.63 -16.30
N ASN A 73 5.21 -17.39 -15.16
CA ASN A 73 4.88 -18.48 -14.22
C ASN A 73 3.89 -19.48 -14.84
N TYR A 74 2.89 -18.99 -15.58
CA TYR A 74 1.97 -19.85 -16.31
C TYR A 74 2.67 -20.66 -17.41
N LEU A 75 3.57 -20.03 -18.18
CA LEU A 75 4.34 -20.69 -19.22
C LEU A 75 5.21 -21.83 -18.65
N LYS A 76 5.86 -21.59 -17.51
CA LYS A 76 6.60 -22.65 -16.79
C LYS A 76 5.68 -23.80 -16.37
N PHE A 77 4.50 -23.50 -15.85
CA PHE A 77 3.52 -24.50 -15.44
C PHE A 77 3.07 -25.40 -16.60
N ILE A 78 2.83 -24.84 -17.78
CA ILE A 78 2.44 -25.63 -18.96
C ILE A 78 3.62 -26.27 -19.70
N GLY A 79 4.83 -26.25 -19.13
CA GLY A 79 6.03 -26.86 -19.72
C GLY A 79 6.63 -26.07 -20.88
N ARG A 80 6.36 -24.76 -20.97
CA ARG A 80 6.82 -23.85 -22.05
C ARG A 80 7.79 -22.78 -21.54
N ALA A 81 8.71 -23.18 -20.66
CA ALA A 81 9.65 -22.26 -20.01
C ALA A 81 10.56 -21.53 -21.01
N GLU A 82 10.83 -22.14 -22.17
CA GLU A 82 11.62 -21.59 -23.27
C GLU A 82 11.03 -20.27 -23.83
N TYR A 83 9.72 -20.08 -23.74
CA TYR A 83 9.04 -18.87 -24.22
C TYR A 83 9.02 -17.72 -23.21
N CYS A 84 9.53 -17.93 -21.99
CA CYS A 84 9.60 -16.87 -20.97
C CYS A 84 10.42 -15.67 -21.47
N VAL A 85 9.97 -14.46 -21.14
CA VAL A 85 10.65 -13.21 -21.51
C VAL A 85 11.19 -12.47 -20.29
N LYS A 86 12.30 -11.76 -20.47
CA LYS A 86 12.85 -10.90 -19.43
C LYS A 86 11.91 -9.72 -19.19
N ILE A 87 11.76 -9.30 -17.93
CA ILE A 87 11.08 -8.05 -17.58
C ILE A 87 11.88 -6.83 -18.06
N TYR A 88 11.22 -5.68 -18.21
CA TYR A 88 11.93 -4.43 -18.45
C TYR A 88 12.74 -4.04 -17.21
N LYS A 89 14.01 -3.69 -17.40
CA LYS A 89 14.80 -3.04 -16.35
C LYS A 89 14.30 -1.61 -16.23
N HIS A 90 13.56 -1.33 -15.18
CA HIS A 90 13.15 0.03 -14.85
C HIS A 90 14.10 0.53 -13.76
N GLN A 91 14.92 1.53 -14.07
CA GLN A 91 15.63 2.26 -13.03
C GLN A 91 14.57 3.07 -12.29
N GLU A 92 14.26 2.71 -11.03
CA GLU A 92 13.36 3.51 -10.22
C GLU A 92 13.91 4.93 -10.18
N GLN A 93 13.12 5.90 -10.65
CA GLN A 93 13.41 7.29 -10.38
C GLN A 93 13.40 7.44 -8.86
N ILE A 94 14.59 7.66 -8.30
CA ILE A 94 14.81 7.89 -6.86
C ILE A 94 13.92 9.04 -6.36
N TYR A 95 13.49 9.90 -7.28
CA TYR A 95 12.62 11.06 -7.07
C TYR A 95 11.17 10.73 -7.44
N ARG A 96 10.33 10.51 -6.43
CA ARG A 96 8.89 10.62 -6.59
C ARG A 96 8.54 12.09 -6.76
N LYS A 97 7.76 12.46 -7.80
CA LYS A 97 7.27 13.84 -7.96
C LYS A 97 6.62 14.33 -6.66
N GLU A 98 7.23 15.34 -6.02
CA GLU A 98 6.80 15.92 -4.74
C GLU A 98 5.32 16.36 -4.75
N GLU A 99 4.79 16.70 -5.91
CA GLU A 99 3.37 17.05 -6.12
C GLU A 99 2.38 16.00 -5.61
N ARG A 100 2.81 14.74 -5.49
CA ARG A 100 1.98 13.63 -5.00
C ARG A 100 2.24 13.25 -3.55
N SER A 101 3.17 13.90 -2.83
CA SER A 101 3.37 13.63 -1.39
C SER A 101 2.32 14.36 -0.54
N LEU A 102 1.95 13.73 0.57
CA LEU A 102 1.13 14.37 1.60
C LEU A 102 2.06 15.00 2.63
N GLU A 103 2.01 16.32 2.77
CA GLU A 103 2.85 17.05 3.72
C GLU A 103 2.18 17.28 5.07
N LEU A 104 2.95 17.71 6.07
CA LEU A 104 2.43 17.95 7.41
C LEU A 104 1.34 19.03 7.44
N ASN A 105 1.45 20.05 6.58
CA ASN A 105 0.44 21.09 6.43
C ASN A 105 -0.85 20.54 5.81
N ASP A 106 -0.76 19.68 4.79
CA ASP A 106 -1.92 18.99 4.21
C ASP A 106 -2.66 18.20 5.29
N TYR A 107 -1.93 17.46 6.13
CA TYR A 107 -2.50 16.72 7.26
C TYR A 107 -3.21 17.64 8.28
N LYS A 108 -2.60 18.78 8.65
CA LYS A 108 -3.21 19.76 9.56
C LYS A 108 -4.51 20.33 8.99
N LEU A 109 -4.56 20.63 7.69
CA LEU A 109 -5.77 21.10 7.01
C LEU A 109 -6.88 20.05 7.06
N LEU A 110 -6.55 18.78 6.77
CA LEU A 110 -7.50 17.67 6.87
C LEU A 110 -8.08 17.54 8.29
N LEU A 111 -7.25 17.66 9.32
CA LEU A 111 -7.71 17.59 10.70
C LEU A 111 -8.59 18.77 11.10
N LYS A 112 -8.23 19.98 10.66
CA LYS A 112 -9.02 21.19 10.89
C LYS A 112 -10.41 21.02 10.28
N GLU A 113 -10.46 20.63 9.01
CA GLU A 113 -11.71 20.43 8.29
C GLU A 113 -12.58 19.34 8.91
N ALA A 114 -11.99 18.20 9.27
CA ALA A 114 -12.74 17.11 9.90
C ALA A 114 -13.39 17.52 11.23
N ARG A 115 -12.76 18.45 11.98
CA ARG A 115 -13.34 19.04 13.19
C ARG A 115 -14.49 19.99 12.88
N LEU A 116 -14.33 20.86 11.88
CA LEU A 116 -15.38 21.80 11.45
C LEU A 116 -16.64 21.07 10.97
N LEU A 117 -16.47 19.94 10.30
CA LEU A 117 -17.57 19.09 9.83
C LEU A 117 -18.17 18.19 10.90
N HIS A 118 -17.62 18.20 12.13
CA HIS A 118 -17.95 17.26 13.19
C HIS A 118 -17.83 15.78 12.76
N ASP A 119 -16.97 15.48 11.77
CA ASP A 119 -16.76 14.13 11.25
C ASP A 119 -15.73 13.38 12.10
N GLU A 120 -16.17 12.97 13.29
CA GLU A 120 -15.35 12.23 14.25
C GLU A 120 -14.80 10.93 13.67
N ARG A 121 -15.54 10.25 12.79
CA ARG A 121 -15.08 8.99 12.21
C ARG A 121 -13.89 9.23 11.29
N THR A 122 -14.04 10.10 10.30
CA THR A 122 -12.98 10.34 9.32
C THR A 122 -11.75 10.97 9.98
N LYS A 123 -11.95 11.89 10.94
CA LYS A 123 -10.86 12.44 11.76
C LYS A 123 -10.04 11.32 12.41
N ASN A 124 -10.69 10.41 13.12
CA ASN A 124 -10.02 9.32 13.83
C ASN A 124 -9.34 8.32 12.88
N VAL A 125 -9.94 8.02 11.72
CA VAL A 125 -9.32 7.18 10.68
C VAL A 125 -8.03 7.81 10.17
N VAL A 126 -8.07 9.09 9.80
CA VAL A 126 -6.92 9.81 9.25
C VAL A 126 -5.80 9.98 10.29
N CYS A 127 -6.15 10.30 11.54
CA CYS A 127 -5.16 10.34 12.62
C CYS A 127 -4.51 8.98 12.86
N THR A 128 -5.30 7.90 12.83
CA THR A 128 -4.78 6.54 13.04
C THR A 128 -3.76 6.18 11.97
N PHE A 129 -4.04 6.47 10.69
CA PHE A 129 -3.08 6.26 9.61
C PHE A 129 -1.81 7.11 9.79
N ALA A 130 -1.95 8.39 10.14
CA ALA A 130 -0.82 9.31 10.29
C ALA A 130 0.08 8.97 11.48
N GLU A 131 -0.49 8.46 12.59
CA GLU A 131 0.24 8.21 13.83
C GLU A 131 0.82 6.79 13.92
N THR A 132 0.29 5.84 13.16
CA THR A 132 0.76 4.43 13.19
C THR A 132 1.42 3.97 11.89
N GLY A 133 1.18 4.66 10.79
CA GLY A 133 1.57 4.20 9.45
C GLY A 133 0.94 2.87 9.04
N ILE A 134 -0.12 2.39 9.69
CA ILE A 134 -0.76 1.09 9.42
C ILE A 134 -1.25 0.98 7.96
N ARG A 135 -1.25 -0.23 7.37
CA ARG A 135 -1.85 -0.43 6.03
C ARG A 135 -3.38 -0.41 6.14
N VAL A 136 -4.04 0.02 5.07
CA VAL A 136 -5.52 0.06 5.01
C VAL A 136 -6.16 -1.31 5.27
N SER A 137 -5.56 -2.39 4.78
CA SER A 137 -6.04 -3.76 4.99
C SER A 137 -5.93 -4.23 6.44
N GLU A 138 -5.06 -3.59 7.21
CA GLU A 138 -4.76 -3.94 8.60
C GLU A 138 -5.55 -3.08 9.59
N LEU A 139 -6.15 -1.96 9.15
CA LEU A 139 -6.92 -1.03 10.02
C LEU A 139 -8.02 -1.74 10.82
N LYS A 140 -8.66 -2.76 10.23
CA LYS A 140 -9.68 -3.59 10.89
C LYS A 140 -9.18 -4.33 12.13
N SER A 141 -7.86 -4.51 12.26
CA SER A 141 -7.22 -5.19 13.39
C SER A 141 -7.08 -4.27 14.60
N ILE A 142 -7.35 -2.97 14.45
CA ILE A 142 -7.48 -2.04 15.57
C ILE A 142 -8.84 -2.28 16.21
N THR A 143 -8.83 -3.04 17.29
CA THR A 143 -9.99 -3.44 18.08
C THR A 143 -10.00 -2.76 19.45
N VAL A 144 -11.14 -2.76 20.13
CA VAL A 144 -11.25 -2.29 21.53
C VAL A 144 -10.23 -2.99 22.44
N ASP A 145 -10.03 -4.30 22.25
CA ASP A 145 -9.03 -5.08 22.96
C ASP A 145 -7.60 -4.61 22.66
N SER A 146 -7.27 -4.35 21.39
CA SER A 146 -5.96 -3.81 21.00
C SER A 146 -5.68 -2.43 21.62
N LEU A 147 -6.73 -1.61 21.82
CA LEU A 147 -6.61 -0.32 22.52
C LEU A 147 -6.29 -0.53 24.00
N ASN A 148 -6.91 -1.53 24.65
CA ASN A 148 -6.61 -1.85 26.05
C ASN A 148 -5.18 -2.36 26.23
N LYS A 149 -4.70 -3.19 25.30
CA LYS A 149 -3.33 -3.70 25.28
C LYS A 149 -2.31 -2.68 24.76
N ARG A 150 -2.75 -1.55 24.22
CA ARG A 150 -1.93 -0.52 23.55
C ARG A 150 -1.05 -1.06 22.42
N GLN A 151 -1.46 -2.17 21.80
CA GLN A 151 -0.72 -2.80 20.72
C GLN A 151 -1.65 -3.57 19.79
N VAL A 152 -1.28 -3.64 18.51
CA VAL A 152 -2.00 -4.37 17.47
C VAL A 152 -1.06 -5.42 16.91
N VAL A 153 -1.43 -6.69 17.04
CA VAL A 153 -0.69 -7.80 16.43
C VAL A 153 -1.28 -8.08 15.06
N ILE A 154 -0.45 -7.98 14.02
CA ILE A 154 -0.84 -8.23 12.63
C ILE A 154 -0.12 -9.47 12.16
N ASN A 155 -0.88 -10.47 11.72
CA ASN A 155 -0.35 -11.62 11.01
C ASN A 155 -0.56 -11.45 9.50
N ASN A 156 0.54 -11.27 8.76
CA ASN A 156 0.53 -11.22 7.30
C ASN A 156 1.33 -12.41 6.76
N LYS A 157 0.65 -13.50 6.40
CA LYS A 157 1.24 -14.65 5.67
C LYS A 157 2.54 -15.15 6.31
N GLY A 158 2.49 -15.48 7.60
CA GLY A 158 3.64 -15.98 8.35
C GLY A 158 4.56 -14.90 8.94
N LYS A 159 4.36 -13.62 8.61
CA LYS A 159 5.05 -12.50 9.26
C LYS A 159 4.14 -11.85 10.30
N ILE A 160 4.42 -12.13 11.57
CA ILE A 160 3.78 -11.47 12.71
C ILE A 160 4.54 -10.18 12.98
N ARG A 161 3.81 -9.07 13.09
CA ARG A 161 4.35 -7.79 13.53
C ARG A 161 3.45 -7.12 14.55
N THR A 162 4.06 -6.38 15.45
CA THR A 162 3.33 -5.61 16.47
C THR A 162 3.42 -4.13 16.15
N ILE A 163 2.27 -3.45 16.08
CA ILE A 163 2.19 -1.99 16.00
C ILE A 163 1.88 -1.48 17.40
N ILE A 164 2.74 -0.62 17.92
CA ILE A 164 2.53 0.03 19.22
C ILE A 164 1.58 1.20 19.04
N LEU A 165 0.59 1.31 19.92
CA LEU A 165 -0.35 2.44 19.96
C LEU A 165 0.09 3.44 21.02
N THR A 166 0.23 4.70 20.62
CA THR A 166 0.54 5.77 21.56
C THR A 166 -0.60 5.97 22.55
N GLU A 167 -0.27 6.50 23.73
CA GLU A 167 -1.28 6.75 24.76
C GLU A 167 -2.35 7.75 24.27
N ASN A 168 -1.92 8.81 23.58
CA ASN A 168 -2.82 9.82 23.03
C ASN A 168 -3.77 9.24 21.97
N LEU A 169 -3.26 8.40 21.06
CA LEU A 169 -4.08 7.70 20.08
C LEU A 169 -5.11 6.79 20.78
N THR A 170 -4.64 6.04 21.77
CA THR A 170 -5.47 5.10 22.53
C THR A 170 -6.60 5.81 23.26
N LYS A 171 -6.30 6.86 24.03
CA LYS A 171 -7.31 7.68 24.73
C LYS A 171 -8.34 8.25 23.76
N ARG A 172 -7.89 8.79 22.62
CA ARG A 172 -8.78 9.36 21.60
C ARG A 172 -9.70 8.31 20.98
N LEU A 173 -9.18 7.13 20.64
CA LEU A 173 -9.97 6.05 20.08
C LEU A 173 -10.91 5.40 21.10
N LYS A 174 -10.53 5.31 22.38
CA LYS A 174 -11.42 4.86 23.45
C LYS A 174 -12.62 5.80 23.60
N LYS A 175 -12.39 7.11 23.66
CA LYS A 175 -13.47 8.12 23.65
C LYS A 175 -14.37 8.01 22.42
N TYR A 176 -13.79 7.74 21.25
CA TYR A 176 -14.57 7.47 20.04
C TYR A 176 -15.45 6.22 20.17
N CYS A 177 -14.94 5.14 20.77
CA CYS A 177 -15.69 3.92 21.01
C CYS A 177 -16.84 4.16 22.00
N GLU A 178 -16.59 4.87 23.09
CA GLU A 178 -17.60 5.27 24.08
C GLU A 178 -18.75 6.06 23.43
N ASN A 179 -18.43 7.12 22.68
CA ASN A 179 -19.42 7.94 21.98
C ASN A 179 -20.24 7.18 20.93
N ARG A 180 -19.72 6.04 20.44
CA ARG A 180 -20.36 5.18 19.43
C ARG A 180 -20.95 3.90 20.03
N ASN A 181 -20.87 3.73 21.35
CA ASN A 181 -21.25 2.52 22.09
C ASN A 181 -20.61 1.22 21.52
N ILE A 182 -19.33 1.31 21.13
CA ILE A 182 -18.56 0.17 20.61
C ILE A 182 -17.87 -0.52 21.78
N LYS A 183 -18.38 -1.69 22.19
CA LYS A 183 -17.89 -2.44 23.35
C LYS A 183 -16.84 -3.49 23.01
N SER A 184 -16.85 -4.00 21.78
CA SER A 184 -15.95 -5.06 21.33
C SER A 184 -15.70 -4.98 19.82
N GLY A 185 -14.74 -5.77 19.33
CA GLY A 185 -14.43 -5.85 17.91
C GLY A 185 -13.68 -4.63 17.36
N ALA A 186 -13.74 -4.44 16.04
CA ALA A 186 -13.03 -3.37 15.35
C ALA A 186 -13.54 -1.98 15.79
N VAL A 187 -12.63 -1.01 15.88
CA VAL A 187 -12.97 0.37 16.25
C VAL A 187 -13.76 1.07 15.15
N PHE A 188 -13.44 0.80 13.88
CA PHE A 188 -14.07 1.45 12.74
C PHE A 188 -15.08 0.51 12.07
N ILE A 189 -16.35 0.69 12.39
CA ILE A 189 -17.46 -0.18 11.94
C ILE A 189 -18.56 0.58 11.19
N THR A 190 -19.31 -0.16 10.36
CA THR A 190 -20.56 0.26 9.74
C THR A 190 -21.68 0.34 10.78
N LYS A 191 -22.86 0.85 10.39
CA LYS A 191 -24.05 0.83 11.25
C LYS A 191 -24.47 -0.59 11.67
N SER A 192 -24.16 -1.59 10.85
CA SER A 192 -24.43 -3.01 11.12
C SER A 192 -23.35 -3.71 11.96
N GLY A 193 -22.36 -2.97 12.47
CA GLY A 193 -21.31 -3.53 13.33
C GLY A 193 -20.14 -4.21 12.60
N LYS A 194 -20.18 -4.29 11.27
CA LYS A 194 -19.09 -4.88 10.47
C LYS A 194 -17.94 -3.89 10.31
N PRO A 195 -16.66 -4.32 10.26
CA PRO A 195 -15.55 -3.43 9.96
C PRO A 195 -15.78 -2.69 8.63
N ILE A 196 -15.44 -1.39 8.58
CA ILE A 196 -15.54 -0.63 7.33
C ILE A 196 -14.57 -1.18 6.28
N ASP A 197 -15.04 -1.28 5.04
CA ASP A 197 -14.21 -1.77 3.95
C ASP A 197 -13.25 -0.70 3.41
N ARG A 198 -12.30 -1.16 2.60
CA ARG A 198 -11.27 -0.32 1.96
C ARG A 198 -11.83 0.76 1.04
N PHE A 199 -12.93 0.50 0.34
CA PHE A 199 -13.55 1.44 -0.60
C PHE A 199 -14.25 2.56 0.17
N TYR A 200 -14.94 2.22 1.26
CA TYR A 200 -15.55 3.18 2.16
C TYR A 200 -14.50 4.09 2.80
N ILE A 201 -13.40 3.52 3.31
CA ILE A 201 -12.26 4.30 3.85
C ILE A 201 -11.74 5.27 2.79
N TRP A 202 -11.50 4.78 1.56
CA TRP A 202 -11.01 5.63 0.47
C TRP A 202 -11.97 6.77 0.17
N ARG A 203 -13.27 6.50 0.06
CA ARG A 203 -14.30 7.51 -0.18
C ARG A 203 -14.35 8.56 0.92
N LEU A 204 -14.31 8.16 2.20
CA LEU A 204 -14.26 9.10 3.34
C LEU A 204 -13.06 10.05 3.22
N MET A 205 -11.89 9.50 2.93
CA MET A 205 -10.65 10.26 2.81
C MET A 205 -10.67 11.24 1.62
N LYS A 206 -11.21 10.83 0.47
CA LYS A 206 -11.35 11.69 -0.71
C LYS A 206 -12.33 12.84 -0.47
N ASN A 207 -13.46 12.54 0.16
CA ASN A 207 -14.45 13.56 0.51
C ASN A 207 -13.88 14.58 1.49
N LEU A 208 -13.12 14.13 2.50
CA LEU A 208 -12.44 15.05 3.42
C LEU A 208 -11.40 15.90 2.70
N ALA A 209 -10.62 15.31 1.78
CA ALA A 209 -9.62 16.04 1.00
C ALA A 209 -10.23 17.19 0.19
N LEU A 210 -11.34 16.91 -0.50
CA LEU A 210 -12.10 17.91 -1.25
C LEU A 210 -12.52 19.09 -0.37
N LYS A 211 -13.15 18.79 0.77
CA LYS A 211 -13.62 19.82 1.70
C LYS A 211 -12.49 20.63 2.32
N ALA A 212 -11.37 19.97 2.63
CA ALA A 212 -10.19 20.60 3.19
C ALA A 212 -9.36 21.39 2.17
N LYS A 213 -9.79 21.43 0.89
CA LYS A 213 -9.05 22.02 -0.24
C LYS A 213 -7.64 21.44 -0.40
N VAL A 214 -7.49 20.15 -0.09
CA VAL A 214 -6.24 19.39 -0.31
C VAL A 214 -6.41 18.53 -1.56
N LEU A 215 -5.39 18.50 -2.41
CA LEU A 215 -5.41 17.69 -3.63
C LEU A 215 -5.75 16.24 -3.31
N GLN A 216 -6.86 15.76 -3.86
CA GLN A 216 -7.33 14.39 -3.64
C GLN A 216 -6.27 13.35 -4.00
N SER A 217 -5.46 13.60 -5.02
CA SER A 217 -4.36 12.72 -5.44
C SER A 217 -3.37 12.43 -4.31
N LYS A 218 -3.21 13.33 -3.33
CA LYS A 218 -2.33 13.16 -2.16
C LYS A 218 -2.94 12.35 -1.03
N VAL A 219 -4.27 12.28 -0.93
CA VAL A 219 -4.95 11.75 0.25
C VAL A 219 -5.36 10.30 0.05
N PHE A 220 -4.47 9.38 0.43
CA PHE A 220 -4.74 7.93 0.43
C PHE A 220 -3.83 7.22 1.44
N PRO A 221 -4.19 6.03 1.97
CA PRO A 221 -3.53 5.43 3.14
C PRO A 221 -2.02 5.28 3.03
N HIS A 222 -1.49 4.94 1.85
CA HIS A 222 -0.04 4.82 1.67
C HIS A 222 0.67 6.16 1.89
N ASN A 223 0.11 7.29 1.46
CA ASN A 223 0.71 8.61 1.67
C ASN A 223 0.74 9.02 3.15
N PHE A 224 -0.22 8.59 3.97
CA PHE A 224 -0.15 8.79 5.43
C PHE A 224 0.97 7.98 6.06
N ARG A 225 1.22 6.76 5.56
CA ARG A 225 2.37 5.96 5.97
C ARG A 225 3.69 6.60 5.54
N HIS A 226 3.74 7.24 4.36
CA HIS A 226 4.88 8.07 3.97
C HIS A 226 5.07 9.27 4.89
N LEU A 227 3.99 9.99 5.22
CA LEU A 227 4.04 11.09 6.16
C LEU A 227 4.58 10.63 7.52
N PHE A 228 4.07 9.52 8.07
CA PHE A 228 4.57 8.92 9.30
C PHE A 228 6.09 8.64 9.23
N ALA A 229 6.52 7.93 8.18
CA ALA A 229 7.93 7.59 7.98
C ALA A 229 8.83 8.82 7.90
N LYS A 230 8.43 9.83 7.12
CA LYS A 230 9.15 11.10 6.98
C LYS A 230 9.24 11.85 8.32
N GLN A 231 8.14 11.94 9.07
CA GLN A 231 8.11 12.62 10.37
C GLN A 231 8.95 11.88 11.43
N TYR A 232 8.90 10.54 11.45
CA TYR A 232 9.71 9.74 12.37
C TYR A 232 11.20 9.94 12.07
N TYR A 233 11.59 9.78 10.79
CA TYR A 233 12.99 9.93 10.39
C TYR A 233 13.53 11.33 10.65
N LYS A 234 12.74 12.38 10.39
CA LYS A 234 13.12 13.77 10.68
C LYS A 234 13.47 14.00 12.16
N LYS A 235 12.82 13.26 13.07
CA LYS A 235 13.02 13.39 14.53
C LYS A 235 14.09 12.46 15.09
N GLN A 236 14.07 11.19 14.69
CA GLN A 236 14.88 10.14 15.32
C GLN A 236 16.11 9.72 14.50
N ARG A 237 16.11 9.98 13.19
CA ARG A 237 17.16 9.58 12.24
C ARG A 237 17.55 8.09 12.28
N ASP A 238 16.65 7.22 12.73
CA ASP A 238 16.87 5.77 12.81
C ASP A 238 15.99 5.03 11.78
N ILE A 239 16.62 4.52 10.72
CA ILE A 239 15.94 3.80 9.64
C ILE A 239 15.61 2.36 10.05
N ALA A 240 16.43 1.74 10.89
CA ALA A 240 16.26 0.35 11.30
C ALA A 240 15.02 0.20 12.17
N ARG A 241 14.90 1.02 13.23
CA ARG A 241 13.69 1.04 14.08
C ARG A 241 12.44 1.42 13.30
N LEU A 242 12.56 2.31 12.31
CA LEU A 242 11.43 2.66 11.44
C LEU A 242 10.97 1.46 10.59
N ALA A 243 11.91 0.66 10.07
CA ALA A 243 11.60 -0.55 9.32
C ALA A 243 10.84 -1.57 10.20
N ASP A 244 11.24 -1.70 11.47
CA ASP A 244 10.58 -2.56 12.46
C ASP A 244 9.15 -2.11 12.73
N PHE A 245 8.93 -0.81 13.02
CA PHE A 245 7.58 -0.26 13.23
C PHE A 245 6.67 -0.41 12.02
N LEU A 246 7.22 -0.24 10.82
CA LEU A 246 6.50 -0.43 9.58
C LEU A 246 6.39 -1.92 9.18
N GLY A 247 7.10 -2.84 9.84
CA GLY A 247 7.15 -4.26 9.49
C GLY A 247 7.48 -4.48 8.02
N HIS A 248 8.52 -3.80 7.54
CA HIS A 248 9.09 -4.05 6.22
C HIS A 248 10.11 -5.16 6.34
N SER A 249 10.01 -6.17 5.47
CA SER A 249 11.02 -7.24 5.42
C SER A 249 12.30 -6.85 4.69
N SER A 250 12.37 -5.63 4.16
CA SER A 250 13.59 -5.08 3.57
C SER A 250 13.70 -3.60 3.96
N ILE A 251 14.90 -3.21 4.37
CA ILE A 251 15.29 -1.81 4.63
C ILE A 251 15.12 -0.96 3.36
N GLU A 252 15.25 -1.56 2.17
CA GLU A 252 15.07 -0.88 0.89
C GLU A 252 13.64 -0.39 0.69
N THR A 253 12.65 -1.14 1.18
CA THR A 253 11.26 -0.67 1.20
C THR A 253 11.12 0.56 2.09
N THR A 254 11.86 0.64 3.20
CA THR A 254 11.93 1.82 4.10
C THR A 254 12.69 2.98 3.44
N ARG A 255 13.74 2.69 2.66
CA ARG A 255 14.53 3.70 1.93
C ARG A 255 13.68 4.49 0.93
N ILE A 256 12.74 3.87 0.23
CA ILE A 256 11.81 4.55 -0.68
C ILE A 256 10.96 5.62 0.03
N TYR A 257 10.68 5.46 1.33
CA TYR A 257 9.94 6.46 2.10
C TYR A 257 10.80 7.68 2.47
N ILE A 258 12.12 7.51 2.53
CA ILE A 258 13.10 8.52 2.95
C ILE A 258 13.79 9.16 1.75
N SER A 259 13.94 8.45 0.62
CA SER A 259 14.61 8.96 -0.58
C SER A 259 13.88 10.15 -1.24
N THR A 260 12.64 10.41 -0.82
CA THR A 260 11.90 11.64 -1.13
C THR A 260 12.26 12.84 -0.24
N SER A 261 13.21 12.70 0.69
CA SER A 261 13.87 13.85 1.34
C SER A 261 14.67 14.57 0.27
N ASN A 262 14.04 15.62 -0.25
CA ASN A 262 14.51 16.69 -1.13
C ASN A 262 16.03 16.68 -1.35
N LEU A 263 16.48 16.75 -2.61
CA LEU A 263 17.89 17.02 -2.94
C LEU A 263 18.44 18.20 -2.12
N ASN A 264 17.59 19.18 -1.78
CA ASN A 264 17.93 20.28 -0.88
C ASN A 264 18.14 19.85 0.58
N GLU A 265 17.40 18.88 1.12
CA GLU A 265 17.68 18.35 2.46
C GLU A 265 18.99 17.56 2.48
N CYS A 266 19.27 16.74 1.45
CA CYS A 266 20.58 16.09 1.32
C CYS A 266 21.71 17.12 1.16
N ARG A 267 21.50 18.15 0.33
CA ARG A 267 22.45 19.26 0.12
C ARG A 267 22.69 20.03 1.41
N LEU A 268 21.65 20.43 2.14
CA LEU A 268 21.76 21.11 3.43
C LEU A 268 22.43 20.23 4.51
N GLN A 269 22.23 18.91 4.46
CA GLN A 269 22.91 17.99 5.37
C GLN A 269 24.40 17.87 5.04
N LEU A 270 24.75 17.76 3.76
CA LEU A 270 26.14 17.75 3.30
C LEU A 270 26.82 19.10 3.61
N GLU A 271 26.16 20.21 3.30
CA GLU A 271 26.63 21.56 3.65
C GLU A 271 26.85 21.70 5.15
N LYS A 272 25.95 21.20 6.02
CA LYS A 272 26.15 21.19 7.47
C LYS A 272 27.26 20.25 7.97
N LEU A 273 27.50 19.15 7.26
CA LEU A 273 28.58 18.21 7.58
C LEU A 273 29.96 18.77 7.21
N PHE A 274 30.05 19.59 6.15
CA PHE A 274 31.27 20.21 5.66
C PHE A 274 31.41 21.70 6.05
N SER A 275 30.42 22.26 6.76
CA SER A 275 30.56 23.56 7.42
C SER A 275 31.40 23.34 8.68
N ILE A 276 32.71 23.42 8.50
CA ILE A 276 33.67 23.53 9.59
C ILE A 276 33.47 24.93 10.19
N ASN A 277 33.00 24.99 11.43
CA ASN A 277 33.39 26.04 12.36
C ASN A 277 34.57 25.51 13.17
#